data_AF-A0A7C4PLD3-F1
#
_entry.id   AF-A0A7C4PLD3-F1
#
_cell.length_a   1.000
_cell.length_b   1.000
_cell.length_c   1.000
_cell.angle_alpha   90.00
_cell.angle_beta   90.00
_cell.angle_gamma   90.00
#
_symmetry.space_group_name_H-M   'P 1'
#
loop_
_entity.id
_entity.type
_entity.pdbx_description
1 polymer ?
#
loop_
_entity_poly.entity_id
_entity_poly.type
_entity_poly.pdbx_seq_one_letter_code
_entity_poly.pdbx_strand_id
1 'polypeptide(L)'
;MNQQQLLEKLASRPHPVVVEFWAPWCAPCRVMAPALEQTALEFAGRVELLRINADNHPELLRDLRIFGIPTLLVMVHGKEIYRRTGALSGSDLQVVFASALAGEKPAPTLRPVDRSLRGGAGIALLVLAFTLPSQPLFLALAGGALLFSAVYDRCPVYRAVSAWIRERKT
;
A
#
# COMPACT_ATOMS: atom_id res chain seq x y z
N MET A 1 23.84 12.85 4.68
CA MET A 1 23.42 11.43 4.77
C MET A 1 23.09 10.98 3.37
N ASN A 2 23.75 9.95 2.86
CA ASN A 2 23.45 9.34 1.56
C ASN A 2 22.55 8.09 1.73
N GLN A 3 22.11 7.47 0.62
CA GLN A 3 21.24 6.29 0.67
C GLN A 3 21.84 5.14 1.49
N GLN A 4 23.13 4.85 1.30
CA GLN A 4 23.78 3.69 1.92
C GLN A 4 23.84 3.83 3.45
N GLN A 5 24.19 5.01 3.94
CA GLN A 5 24.18 5.34 5.37
C GLN A 5 22.79 5.24 5.99
N LEU A 6 21.75 5.70 5.26
CA LEU A 6 20.38 5.55 5.73
C LEU A 6 20.01 4.07 5.84
N LEU A 7 20.27 3.28 4.80
CA LEU A 7 19.91 1.85 4.79
C LEU A 7 20.64 1.07 5.87
N GLU A 8 21.93 1.32 6.08
CA GLU A 8 22.70 0.71 7.18
C GLU A 8 22.12 1.06 8.55
N LYS A 9 21.78 2.35 8.76
CA LYS A 9 21.14 2.82 9.99
C LYS A 9 19.76 2.20 10.22
N LEU A 10 19.02 1.89 9.16
CA LEU A 10 17.70 1.25 9.25
C LEU A 10 17.81 -0.27 9.40
N ALA A 11 18.88 -0.89 8.87
CA ALA A 11 19.14 -2.32 8.99
C ALA A 11 19.50 -2.73 10.43
N SER A 12 20.15 -1.84 11.19
CA SER A 12 20.51 -2.09 12.59
C SER A 12 19.37 -1.87 13.59
N ARG A 13 18.18 -1.46 13.13
CA ARG A 13 17.02 -1.22 14.00
C ARG A 13 16.36 -2.53 14.42
N PRO A 14 16.00 -2.69 15.70
CA PRO A 14 15.30 -3.89 16.18
C PRO A 14 13.84 -3.94 15.69
N HIS A 15 13.23 -2.79 15.41
CA HIS A 15 11.85 -2.67 14.96
C HIS A 15 11.76 -2.24 13.49
N PRO A 16 10.69 -2.62 12.78
CA PRO A 16 10.30 -2.01 11.52
C PRO A 16 10.30 -0.48 11.58
N VAL A 17 10.75 0.16 10.50
CA VAL A 17 10.80 1.62 10.42
C VAL A 17 9.96 2.11 9.25
N VAL A 18 9.00 2.99 9.53
CA VAL A 18 8.29 3.79 8.54
C VAL A 18 9.02 5.12 8.42
N VAL A 19 9.50 5.44 7.23
CA VAL A 19 10.22 6.68 6.92
C VAL A 19 9.31 7.61 6.13
N GLU A 20 9.04 8.81 6.65
CA GLU A 20 8.34 9.89 5.94
C GLU A 20 9.34 10.92 5.40
N PHE A 21 9.31 11.14 4.09
CA PHE A 21 9.98 12.28 3.46
C PHE A 21 8.98 13.43 3.31
N TRP A 22 9.27 14.56 3.96
CA TRP A 22 8.35 15.70 4.07
C TRP A 22 9.08 17.04 3.93
N ALA A 23 8.34 18.15 3.87
CA ALA A 23 8.90 19.51 3.93
C ALA A 23 7.87 20.49 4.52
N PRO A 24 8.28 21.63 5.13
CA PRO A 24 7.34 22.56 5.77
C PRO A 24 6.36 23.22 4.79
N TRP A 25 6.80 23.46 3.55
CA TRP A 25 6.00 24.04 2.48
C TRP A 25 5.00 23.04 1.87
N CYS A 26 5.17 21.75 2.11
CA CYS A 26 4.30 20.70 1.58
C CYS A 26 2.95 20.65 2.30
N ALA A 27 1.93 21.26 1.71
CA ALA A 27 0.58 21.26 2.28
C ALA A 27 0.01 19.84 2.51
N PRO A 28 0.13 18.87 1.57
CA PRO A 28 -0.34 17.50 1.81
C PRO A 28 0.39 16.82 2.97
N CYS A 29 1.69 17.10 3.17
CA CYS A 29 2.46 16.58 4.30
C CYS A 29 1.91 17.11 5.63
N ARG A 30 1.61 18.42 5.71
CA ARG A 30 1.03 19.01 6.93
C ARG A 30 -0.36 18.47 7.26
N VAL A 31 -1.18 18.20 6.25
CA VAL A 31 -2.51 17.59 6.44
C VAL A 31 -2.40 16.15 6.95
N MET A 32 -1.41 15.39 6.47
CA MET A 32 -1.19 14.00 6.86
C MET A 32 -0.53 13.86 8.25
N ALA A 33 0.30 14.83 8.65
CA ALA A 33 1.15 14.75 9.84
C ALA A 33 0.41 14.37 11.14
N PRO A 34 -0.75 14.95 11.50
CA PRO A 34 -1.43 14.61 12.74
C PRO A 34 -1.88 13.13 12.78
N ALA A 35 -2.41 12.63 11.67
CA ALA A 35 -2.84 11.24 11.56
C ALA A 35 -1.64 10.27 11.58
N LEU A 36 -0.52 10.67 10.96
CA LEU A 36 0.72 9.89 10.95
C LEU A 36 1.33 9.80 12.35
N GLU A 37 1.40 10.91 13.08
CA GLU A 37 1.90 10.96 14.45
C GLU A 37 1.03 10.15 15.41
N GLN A 38 -0.30 10.29 15.30
CA GLN A 38 -1.24 9.47 16.07
C GLN A 38 -1.05 7.97 15.81
N THR A 39 -0.95 7.58 14.53
CA THR A 39 -0.72 6.18 14.17
C THR A 39 0.63 5.70 14.73
N ALA A 40 1.69 6.50 14.65
CA ALA A 40 2.98 6.13 15.21
C ALA A 40 2.94 5.92 16.73
N LEU A 41 2.14 6.71 17.46
CA LEU A 41 1.94 6.54 18.90
C LEU A 41 1.23 5.21 19.23
N GLU A 42 0.22 4.82 18.46
CA GLU A 42 -0.49 3.54 18.65
C GLU A 42 0.41 2.31 18.42
N PHE A 43 1.45 2.45 17.60
CA PHE A 43 2.42 1.41 17.31
C PHE A 43 3.77 1.61 18.04
N ALA A 44 3.84 2.54 19.00
CA ALA A 44 5.05 2.82 19.75
C ALA A 44 5.63 1.55 20.39
N GLY A 45 6.96 1.38 20.31
CA GLY A 45 7.67 0.19 20.78
C GLY A 45 7.54 -1.05 19.88
N ARG A 46 6.81 -0.96 18.76
CA ARG A 46 6.65 -2.05 17.79
C ARG A 46 7.05 -1.64 16.38
N VAL A 47 6.74 -0.40 16.00
CA VAL A 47 7.12 0.22 14.72
C VAL A 47 7.65 1.62 15.00
N GLU A 48 8.79 1.97 14.42
CA GLU A 48 9.39 3.30 14.55
C GLU A 48 8.96 4.20 13.39
N LEU A 49 8.68 5.47 13.69
CA LEU A 49 8.50 6.51 12.67
C LEU A 49 9.76 7.37 12.59
N LEU A 50 10.35 7.48 11.40
CA LEU A 50 11.45 8.39 11.08
C LEU A 50 10.97 9.44 10.09
N ARG A 51 11.08 10.73 10.45
CA ARG A 51 10.71 11.83 9.55
C ARG A 51 11.96 12.52 9.03
N ILE A 52 12.09 12.61 7.71
CA ILE A 52 13.23 13.20 7.01
C ILE A 52 12.73 14.43 6.24
N ASN A 53 13.27 15.60 6.58
CA ASN A 53 13.01 16.80 5.80
C ASN A 53 13.77 16.72 4.46
N ALA A 54 13.03 16.78 3.36
CA ALA A 54 13.52 16.75 1.99
C ALA A 54 14.50 17.88 1.68
N ASP A 55 14.26 19.08 2.22
CA ASP A 55 15.09 20.27 1.97
C ASP A 55 16.50 20.10 2.54
N ASN A 56 16.65 19.35 3.63
CA ASN A 56 17.93 19.13 4.31
C ASN A 56 18.78 18.04 3.64
N HIS A 57 18.17 17.20 2.79
CA HIS A 57 18.81 15.99 2.25
C HIS A 57 18.49 15.76 0.76
N PRO A 58 18.74 16.74 -0.13
CA PRO A 58 18.39 16.62 -1.55
C PRO A 58 19.11 15.47 -2.27
N GLU A 59 20.39 15.23 -1.96
CA GLU A 59 21.17 14.11 -2.52
C GLU A 59 20.55 12.75 -2.15
N LEU A 60 20.13 12.59 -0.90
CA LEU A 60 19.46 11.37 -0.43
C LEU A 60 18.17 11.08 -1.21
N LEU A 61 17.37 12.13 -1.47
CA LEU A 61 16.14 12.00 -2.24
C LEU A 61 16.45 11.57 -3.68
N ARG A 62 17.50 12.11 -4.29
CA ARG A 62 17.94 11.72 -5.63
C ARG A 62 18.38 10.27 -5.68
N ASP A 63 19.22 9.83 -4.74
CA ASP A 63 19.70 8.45 -4.65
C ASP A 63 18.52 7.47 -4.49
N LEU A 64 17.60 7.80 -3.59
CA LEU A 64 16.38 7.02 -3.36
C LEU A 64 15.33 7.19 -4.47
N ARG A 65 15.56 8.03 -5.49
CA ARG A 65 14.60 8.35 -6.57
C ARG A 65 13.24 8.85 -6.05
N ILE A 66 13.26 9.69 -5.02
CA ILE A 66 12.08 10.33 -4.44
C ILE A 66 11.93 11.71 -5.09
N PHE A 67 10.98 11.81 -6.03
CA PHE A 67 10.72 13.05 -6.78
C PHE A 67 9.48 13.81 -6.30
N GLY A 68 8.78 13.29 -5.29
CA GLY A 68 7.57 13.90 -4.75
C GLY A 68 7.41 13.64 -3.27
N ILE A 69 6.75 14.57 -2.58
CA ILE A 69 6.46 14.48 -1.15
C ILE A 69 4.96 14.73 -0.89
N PRO A 70 4.37 14.12 0.16
CA PRO A 70 5.02 13.18 1.08
C PRO A 70 5.33 11.85 0.38
N THR A 71 6.41 11.20 0.78
CA THR A 71 6.69 9.81 0.39
C THR A 71 6.92 8.99 1.66
N LEU A 72 6.23 7.87 1.77
CA LEU A 72 6.45 6.87 2.81
C LEU A 72 7.27 5.72 2.25
N LEU A 73 8.25 5.27 3.02
CA LEU A 73 9.10 4.12 2.75
C LEU A 73 9.13 3.24 4.00
N VAL A 74 8.88 1.94 3.86
CA VAL A 74 8.79 1.00 4.97
C VAL A 74 9.93 0.00 4.89
N MET A 75 10.72 -0.04 5.95
CA MET A 75 11.89 -0.90 6.10
C MET A 75 11.66 -1.94 7.17
N VAL A 76 11.92 -3.19 6.83
CA VAL A 76 11.87 -4.32 7.76
C VAL A 76 13.15 -5.14 7.58
N HIS A 77 13.90 -5.34 8.65
CA HIS A 77 15.20 -6.05 8.64
C HIS A 77 16.16 -5.55 7.54
N GLY A 78 16.26 -4.23 7.39
CA GLY A 78 17.13 -3.60 6.37
C GLY A 78 16.65 -3.70 4.93
N LYS A 79 15.46 -4.27 4.67
CA LYS A 79 14.88 -4.38 3.33
C LYS A 79 13.68 -3.46 3.17
N GLU A 80 13.60 -2.81 2.01
CA GLU A 80 12.43 -2.03 1.60
C GLU A 80 11.30 -2.99 1.21
N ILE A 81 10.20 -2.98 1.96
CA ILE A 81 9.02 -3.80 1.65
C ILE A 81 7.92 -3.00 0.95
N TYR A 82 7.84 -1.69 1.20
CA TYR A 82 6.79 -0.84 0.67
C TYR A 82 7.25 0.60 0.49
N ARG A 83 6.73 1.23 -0.56
CA ARG A 83 6.94 2.64 -0.87
C ARG A 83 5.68 3.21 -1.51
N ARG A 84 5.27 4.40 -1.07
CA ARG A 84 4.16 5.14 -1.69
C ARG A 84 4.40 6.64 -1.60
N THR A 85 4.24 7.31 -2.73
CA THR A 85 4.24 8.77 -2.82
C THR A 85 2.79 9.28 -2.79
N GLY A 86 2.58 10.42 -2.13
CA GLY A 86 1.28 11.05 -1.93
C GLY A 86 0.74 10.87 -0.50
N ALA A 87 -0.13 11.79 -0.09
CA ALA A 87 -0.73 11.77 1.24
C ALA A 87 -1.67 10.58 1.44
N LEU A 88 -1.67 10.02 2.65
CA LEU A 88 -2.51 8.90 3.06
C LEU A 88 -3.59 9.35 4.04
N SER A 89 -4.74 8.66 4.04
CA SER A 89 -5.73 8.79 5.11
C SER A 89 -5.22 8.10 6.38
N GLY A 90 -5.82 8.43 7.54
CA GLY A 90 -5.53 7.72 8.79
C GLY A 90 -5.75 6.21 8.68
N SER A 91 -6.80 5.76 7.98
CA SER A 91 -7.05 4.33 7.74
C SER A 91 -5.98 3.66 6.89
N ASP A 92 -5.48 4.34 5.85
CA ASP A 92 -4.37 3.81 5.03
C ASP A 92 -3.07 3.74 5.85
N LEU A 93 -2.81 4.74 6.71
CA LEU A 93 -1.66 4.75 7.61
C LEU A 93 -1.68 3.57 8.58
N GLN A 94 -2.84 3.28 9.18
CA GLN A 94 -3.04 2.11 10.03
C GLN A 94 -2.68 0.80 9.31
N VAL A 95 -3.12 0.65 8.06
CA VAL A 95 -2.78 -0.52 7.25
C VAL A 95 -1.27 -0.60 6.99
N VAL A 96 -0.62 0.53 6.70
CA VAL A 96 0.83 0.59 6.46
C VAL A 96 1.61 0.16 7.71
N PHE A 97 1.28 0.70 8.88
CA PHE A 97 1.95 0.35 10.15
C PHE A 97 1.68 -1.09 10.57
N ALA A 98 0.44 -1.57 10.42
CA ALA A 98 0.11 -2.97 10.68
C ALA A 98 0.89 -3.93 9.75
N SER A 99 1.03 -3.58 8.47
CA SER A 99 1.78 -4.37 7.50
C SER A 99 3.29 -4.34 7.80
N ALA A 100 3.82 -3.20 8.23
CA ALA A 100 5.20 -3.07 8.69
C ALA A 100 5.48 -4.01 9.87
N LEU A 101 4.58 -4.07 10.85
CA LEU A 101 4.68 -4.98 11.99
C LEU A 101 4.62 -6.46 11.57
N ALA A 102 3.80 -6.79 10.56
CA ALA A 102 3.71 -8.13 10.00
C ALA A 102 4.90 -8.50 9.09
N GLY A 103 5.72 -7.53 8.68
CA GLY A 103 6.78 -7.74 7.68
C GLY A 103 6.26 -7.96 6.26
N GLU A 104 5.01 -7.61 5.99
CA GLU A 104 4.32 -7.87 4.72
C GLU A 104 4.04 -6.58 3.94
N LYS A 105 3.84 -6.70 2.63
CA LYS A 105 3.43 -5.57 1.80
C LYS A 105 1.97 -5.20 2.11
N PRO A 106 1.64 -3.91 2.31
CA PRO A 106 0.26 -3.45 2.44
C PRO A 106 -0.59 -3.97 1.29
N ALA A 107 -1.69 -4.66 1.61
CA ALA A 107 -2.64 -5.11 0.61
C ALA A 107 -3.24 -3.88 -0.10
N PRO A 108 -3.35 -3.88 -1.45
CA PRO A 108 -3.97 -2.77 -2.15
C PRO A 108 -5.43 -2.63 -1.72
N THR A 109 -5.76 -1.48 -1.13
CA THR A 109 -7.15 -1.11 -0.81
C THR A 109 -7.80 -0.59 -2.09
N LEU A 110 -8.68 -1.39 -2.71
CA LEU A 110 -9.51 -0.91 -3.81
C LEU A 110 -10.43 0.20 -3.30
N ARG A 111 -10.56 1.29 -4.06
CA ARG A 111 -11.50 2.35 -3.71
C ARG A 111 -12.93 1.80 -3.76
N PRO A 112 -13.84 2.26 -2.89
CA PRO A 112 -15.24 1.80 -2.92
C PRO A 112 -15.90 1.97 -4.29
N VAL A 113 -15.59 3.04 -5.01
CA VAL A 113 -16.12 3.31 -6.36
C VAL A 113 -15.64 2.29 -7.39
N ASP A 114 -14.35 1.92 -7.38
CA ASP A 114 -13.80 0.94 -8.33
C ASP A 114 -14.43 -0.43 -8.12
N ARG A 115 -14.72 -0.78 -6.87
CA ARG A 115 -15.45 -1.99 -6.50
C ARG A 115 -16.87 -1.95 -7.05
N SER A 116 -17.61 -0.86 -6.84
CA SER A 116 -18.99 -0.73 -7.33
C SER A 116 -19.05 -0.76 -8.85
N LEU A 117 -18.09 -0.12 -9.54
CA LEU A 117 -18.03 -0.10 -11.00
C LEU A 117 -17.76 -1.50 -11.57
N ARG A 118 -16.79 -2.23 -11.01
CA ARG A 118 -16.48 -3.62 -11.42
C ARG A 118 -17.63 -4.57 -11.11
N GLY A 119 -18.26 -4.39 -9.94
CA GLY A 119 -19.44 -5.15 -9.54
C GLY A 119 -20.59 -4.94 -10.52
N GLY A 120 -20.93 -3.67 -10.79
CA GLY A 120 -21.99 -3.30 -11.73
C GLY A 120 -21.73 -3.79 -13.15
N ALA A 121 -20.51 -3.60 -13.68
CA ALA A 121 -20.12 -4.10 -15.00
C ALA A 121 -20.18 -5.63 -15.08
N GLY A 122 -19.73 -6.33 -14.03
CA GLY A 122 -19.79 -7.79 -13.96
C GLY A 122 -21.23 -8.32 -13.96
N ILE A 123 -22.13 -7.71 -13.17
CA ILE A 123 -23.57 -8.04 -13.17
C ILE A 123 -24.18 -7.78 -14.54
N ALA A 124 -23.90 -6.62 -15.15
CA ALA A 124 -24.42 -6.27 -16.47
C ALA A 124 -24.01 -7.28 -17.54
N LEU A 125 -22.74 -7.73 -17.54
CA LEU A 125 -22.26 -8.75 -18.48
C LEU A 125 -22.89 -10.12 -18.25
N LEU A 126 -23.11 -10.53 -17.00
CA LEU A 126 -23.85 -11.75 -16.69
C LEU A 126 -25.29 -11.66 -17.19
N VAL A 127 -26.01 -10.58 -16.87
CA VAL A 127 -27.38 -10.36 -17.33
C VAL A 127 -27.44 -10.40 -18.85
N LEU A 128 -26.54 -9.71 -19.53
CA LEU A 128 -26.45 -9.72 -20.99
C LEU A 128 -26.17 -11.12 -21.55
N ALA A 129 -25.31 -11.90 -20.90
CA ALA A 129 -25.03 -13.28 -21.30
C ALA A 129 -26.27 -14.19 -21.21
N PHE A 130 -27.15 -13.99 -20.23
CA PHE A 130 -28.35 -14.79 -20.04
C PHE A 130 -29.58 -14.28 -20.81
N THR A 131 -29.62 -13.00 -21.21
CA THR A 131 -30.75 -12.43 -21.98
C THR A 131 -30.54 -12.47 -23.49
N LEU A 132 -29.30 -12.59 -23.97
CA LEU A 132 -29.00 -12.76 -25.40
C LEU A 132 -29.42 -14.16 -25.89
N PRO A 133 -30.04 -14.29 -27.08
CA PRO A 133 -30.50 -15.57 -27.61
C PRO A 133 -29.39 -16.61 -27.81
N SER A 134 -28.16 -16.15 -28.07
CA SER A 134 -27.00 -17.00 -28.34
C SER A 134 -26.28 -17.50 -27.09
N GLN A 135 -26.72 -17.09 -25.90
CA GLN A 135 -26.11 -17.42 -24.59
C GLN A 135 -24.57 -17.42 -24.63
N PRO A 136 -23.95 -16.27 -24.96
CA PRO A 136 -22.51 -16.20 -25.16
C PRO A 136 -21.74 -16.51 -23.86
N LEU A 137 -21.18 -17.73 -23.79
CA LEU A 137 -20.41 -18.20 -22.64
C LEU A 137 -19.26 -17.26 -22.27
N PHE A 138 -18.63 -16.61 -23.26
CA PHE A 138 -17.54 -15.67 -23.03
C PHE A 138 -17.98 -14.45 -22.21
N LEU A 139 -19.22 -13.95 -22.38
CA LEU A 139 -19.75 -12.85 -21.56
C LEU A 139 -20.03 -13.31 -20.13
N ALA A 140 -20.51 -14.55 -19.97
CA ALA A 140 -20.71 -15.14 -18.65
C ALA A 140 -19.38 -15.28 -17.88
N LEU A 141 -18.33 -15.77 -18.56
CA LEU A 141 -16.99 -15.88 -17.98
C LEU A 141 -16.39 -14.51 -17.65
N ALA A 142 -16.53 -13.53 -18.56
CA ALA A 142 -16.06 -12.16 -18.33
C ALA A 142 -16.79 -11.48 -17.15
N GLY A 143 -18.12 -11.63 -17.08
CA GLY A 143 -18.93 -11.11 -15.99
C GLY A 143 -18.57 -11.74 -14.64
N GLY A 144 -18.38 -13.07 -14.61
CA GLY A 144 -17.93 -13.79 -13.42
C GLY A 144 -16.54 -13.37 -12.96
N ALA A 145 -15.59 -13.22 -13.88
CA ALA A 145 -14.24 -12.75 -13.57
C ALA A 145 -14.25 -11.31 -13.02
N LEU A 146 -15.05 -10.40 -13.59
CA LEU A 146 -15.18 -9.02 -13.12
C LEU A 146 -15.82 -8.94 -11.74
N LEU A 147 -16.87 -9.73 -11.48
CA LEU A 147 -17.46 -9.86 -10.15
C LEU A 147 -16.47 -10.36 -9.12
N PHE A 148 -15.72 -11.42 -9.44
CA PHE A 148 -14.68 -11.93 -8.56
C PHE A 148 -13.61 -10.85 -8.29
N SER A 149 -13.21 -10.11 -9.32
CA SER A 149 -12.24 -9.00 -9.20
C SER A 149 -12.73 -7.82 -8.34
N ALA A 150 -14.02 -7.74 -8.05
CA ALA A 150 -14.60 -6.73 -7.15
C ALA A 150 -14.53 -7.15 -5.67
N VAL A 151 -14.36 -8.45 -5.36
CA VAL A 151 -14.48 -9.01 -4.00
C VAL A 151 -13.24 -9.83 -3.56
N TYR A 152 -12.33 -10.18 -4.48
CA TYR A 152 -11.20 -11.06 -4.21
C TYR A 152 -10.31 -10.58 -3.05
N ASP A 153 -10.17 -9.26 -2.88
CA ASP A 153 -9.37 -8.59 -1.85
C ASP A 153 -9.90 -8.80 -0.42
N ARG A 154 -11.18 -9.20 -0.30
CA ARG A 154 -11.87 -9.52 0.96
C ARG A 154 -12.03 -11.02 1.20
N CYS A 155 -11.61 -11.86 0.25
CA CYS A 155 -11.66 -13.30 0.39
C CYS A 155 -10.45 -13.80 1.22
N PRO A 156 -10.65 -14.30 2.45
CA PRO A 156 -9.54 -14.77 3.29
C PRO A 156 -8.79 -15.94 2.65
N VAL A 157 -9.50 -16.79 1.89
CA VAL A 157 -8.91 -17.90 1.13
C VAL A 157 -7.94 -17.39 0.05
N TYR A 158 -8.33 -16.37 -0.71
CA TYR A 158 -7.44 -15.82 -1.75
C TYR A 158 -6.18 -15.19 -1.14
N ARG A 159 -6.31 -14.49 0.00
CA ARG A 159 -5.14 -13.95 0.71
C ARG A 159 -4.19 -15.05 1.16
N ALA A 160 -4.70 -16.11 1.78
CA ALA A 160 -3.91 -17.25 2.21
C ALA A 160 -3.21 -17.95 1.03
N VAL A 161 -3.94 -18.21 -0.05
CA VAL A 161 -3.38 -18.86 -1.26
C VAL A 161 -2.32 -18.00 -1.92
N SER A 162 -2.56 -16.69 -2.08
CA SER A 162 -1.58 -15.78 -2.70
C SER A 162 -0.34 -15.55 -1.85
N ALA A 163 -0.43 -15.63 -0.52
CA ALA A 163 0.73 -15.66 0.38
C ALA A 163 1.56 -16.93 0.17
N TRP A 164 0.93 -18.11 0.24
CA TRP A 164 1.59 -19.39 0.02
C TRP A 164 2.27 -19.53 -1.35
N ILE A 165 1.64 -19.03 -2.42
CA ILE A 165 2.25 -19.03 -3.77
C ILE A 165 3.52 -18.16 -3.82
N ARG A 166 3.55 -17.04 -3.08
CA ARG A 166 4.72 -16.16 -3.03
C ARG A 166 5.87 -16.78 -2.25
N GLU A 167 5.58 -17.45 -1.13
CA GLU A 167 6.59 -18.14 -0.32
C GLU A 167 7.32 -19.24 -1.10
N ARG A 168 6.65 -19.92 -2.03
CA ARG A 168 7.29 -20.94 -2.89
C ARG A 168 8.16 -20.37 -4.03
N LYS A 169 8.04 -19.07 -4.33
CA LYS A 169 8.78 -18.41 -5.43
C LYS A 169 10.06 -17.73 -4.96
N THR A 170 10.26 -17.61 -3.66
CA THR A 170 11.46 -17.10 -2.99
C THR A 170 12.29 -18.25 -2.45
#